data_AF-Q5V6T6-F1
#
_entry.id   AF-Q5V6T6-F1
#
_cell.length_a   1.000
_cell.length_b   1.000
_cell.length_c   1.000
_cell.angle_alpha   90.00
_cell.angle_beta   90.00
_cell.angle_gamma   90.00
#
_symmetry.space_group_name_H-M   'P 1'
#
loop_
_entity.id
_entity.type
_entity.pdbx_description
1 polymer ?
#
loop_
_entity_poly.entity_id
_entity_poly.type
_entity_poly.pdbx_seq_one_letter_code
_entity_poly.pdbx_strand_id
1 'polypeptide(L)'
;MVGFYFSPCERPDSMASYDAFDPAVEINGQTVLTIVEAAMGKFSDEYRERALTALAAEGITEPAADEWYPQQAWLNAFETIADDLQPHVLDRLGEQIPHVADWPDDFDTVPAGLQSIDEA
;
A
#
# COMPACT_ATOMS: atom_id res chain seq x y z
N MET A 1 16.72 34.58 35.17
CA MET A 1 15.49 33.78 35.37
C MET A 1 15.08 33.32 33.98
N VAL A 2 15.50 32.12 33.60
CA VAL A 2 15.31 31.59 32.24
C VAL A 2 14.06 30.70 32.28
N GLY A 3 13.02 31.12 31.57
CA GLY A 3 11.77 30.38 31.46
C GLY A 3 11.93 29.20 30.51
N PHE A 4 11.70 27.99 31.01
CA PHE A 4 11.49 26.81 30.17
C PHE A 4 10.04 26.81 29.70
N TYR A 5 9.79 27.23 28.46
CA TYR A 5 8.57 26.86 27.74
C TYR A 5 8.84 25.51 27.05
N PHE A 6 8.29 24.44 27.63
CA PHE A 6 8.05 23.21 26.88
C PHE A 6 6.88 23.51 25.92
N SER A 7 7.18 23.73 24.64
CA SER A 7 6.15 23.67 23.61
C SER A 7 5.66 22.21 23.50
N PRO A 8 4.34 21.97 23.48
CA PRO A 8 3.83 20.65 23.15
C PRO A 8 4.24 20.32 21.72
N CYS A 9 4.77 19.12 21.52
CA CYS A 9 4.94 18.57 20.19
C CYS A 9 3.52 18.34 19.63
N GLU A 10 2.97 19.33 18.94
CA GLU A 10 1.88 19.08 17.99
C GLU A 10 2.46 18.12 16.96
N ARG A 11 2.13 16.83 17.09
CA ARG A 11 2.22 15.92 15.95
C ARG A 11 1.26 16.51 14.93
N PRO A 12 1.71 16.98 13.76
CA PRO A 12 0.74 17.11 12.68
C PRO A 12 0.12 15.73 12.53
N ASP A 13 -1.21 15.65 12.56
CA ASP A 13 -1.92 14.57 11.91
C ASP A 13 -1.49 14.63 10.44
N SER A 14 -0.34 14.05 10.13
CA SER A 14 0.07 13.89 8.75
C SER A 14 -0.88 12.83 8.21
N MET A 15 -1.98 13.28 7.60
CA MET A 15 -2.67 12.44 6.63
C MET A 15 -1.58 11.94 5.68
N ALA A 16 -1.45 10.62 5.54
CA ALA A 16 -0.57 10.07 4.53
C ALA A 16 -1.03 10.64 3.18
N SER A 17 -0.16 11.36 2.49
CA SER A 17 -0.47 11.88 1.16
C SER A 17 -0.32 10.75 0.14
N TYR A 18 -1.28 10.62 -0.77
CA TYR A 18 -1.25 9.65 -1.87
C TYR A 18 -0.42 10.18 -3.05
N ASP A 19 0.73 10.78 -2.75
CA ASP A 19 1.66 11.32 -3.74
C ASP A 19 2.86 10.39 -3.87
N ALA A 20 3.18 9.99 -5.09
CA ALA A 20 4.42 9.28 -5.37
C ALA A 20 5.61 10.18 -5.04
N PHE A 21 6.65 9.59 -4.45
CA PHE A 21 7.84 10.33 -4.06
C PHE A 21 8.56 10.96 -5.27
N ASP A 22 8.55 10.26 -6.41
CA ASP A 22 9.06 10.73 -7.69
C ASP A 22 8.13 10.23 -8.83
N PRO A 23 7.85 11.06 -9.85
CA PRO A 23 6.93 10.69 -10.94
C PRO A 23 7.41 9.52 -11.80
N ALA A 24 8.69 9.16 -11.75
CA ALA A 24 9.26 8.02 -12.47
C ALA A 24 9.19 6.71 -11.68
N VAL A 25 8.68 6.72 -10.44
CA VAL A 25 8.55 5.50 -9.63
C VAL A 25 7.40 4.66 -10.15
N GLU A 26 7.67 3.37 -10.24
CA GLU A 26 6.72 2.37 -10.69
C GLU A 26 6.47 1.35 -9.56
N ILE A 27 5.29 0.74 -9.59
CA ILE A 27 4.93 -0.38 -8.75
C ILE A 27 4.89 -1.65 -9.57
N ASN A 28 5.38 -2.75 -8.99
CA ASN A 28 5.33 -4.06 -9.61
C ASN A 28 3.88 -4.58 -9.64
N GLY A 29 3.46 -5.12 -10.79
CA GLY A 29 2.12 -5.64 -10.99
C GLY A 29 1.76 -6.82 -10.08
N GLN A 30 2.73 -7.62 -9.64
CA GLN A 30 2.51 -8.65 -8.61
C GLN A 30 2.03 -8.03 -7.31
N THR A 31 2.59 -6.88 -6.89
CA THR A 31 2.13 -6.18 -5.68
C THR A 31 0.69 -5.70 -5.84
N VAL A 32 0.35 -5.12 -7.00
CA VAL A 32 -1.02 -4.69 -7.32
C VAL A 32 -1.99 -5.87 -7.23
N LEU A 33 -1.65 -6.99 -7.87
CA LEU A 33 -2.46 -8.21 -7.85
C LEU A 33 -2.60 -8.80 -6.44
N THR A 34 -1.52 -8.90 -5.68
CA THR A 34 -1.56 -9.43 -4.30
C THR A 34 -2.52 -8.62 -3.42
N ILE A 35 -2.52 -7.29 -3.53
CA ILE A 35 -3.41 -6.45 -2.73
C ILE A 35 -4.87 -6.60 -3.19
N VAL A 36 -5.14 -6.53 -4.49
CA VAL A 36 -6.51 -6.55 -5.03
C VAL A 36 -7.15 -7.94 -4.95
N GLU A 37 -6.42 -8.96 -5.41
CA GLU A 37 -6.93 -10.32 -5.52
C GLU A 37 -6.80 -11.07 -4.19
N ALA A 38 -5.62 -11.03 -3.56
CA ALA A 38 -5.35 -11.86 -2.38
C ALA A 38 -5.70 -11.20 -1.05
N ALA A 39 -5.50 -9.88 -0.89
CA ALA A 39 -5.88 -9.19 0.34
C ALA A 39 -7.36 -8.78 0.30
N MET A 40 -7.77 -7.96 -0.67
CA MET A 40 -9.15 -7.45 -0.77
C MET A 40 -10.17 -8.53 -1.13
N GLY A 41 -9.84 -9.43 -2.08
CA GLY A 41 -10.70 -10.55 -2.45
C GLY A 41 -11.00 -11.52 -1.30
N LYS A 42 -10.09 -11.66 -0.32
CA LYS A 42 -10.37 -12.45 0.89
C LYS A 42 -11.42 -11.81 1.80
N PHE A 43 -11.64 -10.50 1.73
CA PHE A 43 -12.67 -9.82 2.51
C PHE A 43 -14.04 -9.87 1.84
N SER A 44 -14.14 -9.50 0.56
CA SER A 44 -15.36 -9.61 -0.23
C SER A 44 -15.09 -9.39 -1.72
N ASP A 45 -15.86 -10.08 -2.57
CA ASP A 45 -15.82 -9.91 -4.02
C ASP A 45 -16.20 -8.47 -4.42
N GLU A 46 -17.13 -7.83 -3.70
CA GLU A 46 -17.51 -6.45 -3.98
C GLU A 46 -16.38 -5.45 -3.68
N TYR A 47 -15.49 -5.71 -2.72
CA TYR A 47 -14.33 -4.85 -2.49
C TYR A 47 -13.27 -5.03 -3.57
N ARG A 48 -13.06 -6.27 -4.01
CA ARG A 48 -12.19 -6.58 -5.14
C ARG A 48 -12.67 -5.88 -6.42
N GLU A 49 -13.95 -5.97 -6.76
CA GLU A 49 -14.50 -5.32 -7.96
C GLU A 49 -14.38 -3.78 -7.92
N ARG A 50 -14.59 -3.17 -6.73
CA ARG A 50 -14.34 -1.73 -6.55
C ARG A 50 -12.89 -1.36 -6.76
N ALA A 51 -11.96 -2.16 -6.23
CA ALA A 51 -10.54 -1.92 -6.41
C ALA A 51 -10.12 -2.02 -7.89
N LEU A 52 -10.63 -3.02 -8.62
CA LEU A 52 -10.40 -3.13 -10.07
C LEU A 52 -11.00 -1.94 -10.84
N THR A 53 -12.15 -1.43 -10.41
CA THR A 53 -12.78 -0.25 -11.01
C THR A 53 -11.95 1.02 -10.78
N ALA A 54 -11.43 1.22 -9.56
CA ALA A 54 -10.58 2.35 -9.23
C ALA A 54 -9.26 2.30 -10.03
N LEU A 55 -8.65 1.12 -10.17
CA LEU A 55 -7.45 0.93 -10.99
C LEU A 55 -7.69 1.26 -12.47
N ALA A 56 -8.80 0.79 -13.03
CA ALA A 56 -9.16 1.07 -14.41
C ALA A 56 -9.36 2.57 -14.68
N ALA A 57 -9.89 3.32 -13.69
CA ALA A 57 -10.04 4.77 -13.79
C ALA A 57 -8.69 5.51 -13.92
N GLU A 58 -7.64 4.94 -13.33
CA GLU A 58 -6.26 5.44 -13.40
C GLU A 58 -5.44 4.84 -14.55
N GLY A 59 -6.09 4.04 -15.41
CA GLY A 59 -5.46 3.43 -16.60
C GLY A 59 -4.78 2.09 -16.36
N ILE A 60 -4.88 1.52 -15.16
CA ILE A 60 -4.38 0.17 -14.84
C ILE A 60 -5.53 -0.82 -15.08
N THR A 61 -5.60 -1.38 -16.30
CA THR A 61 -6.61 -2.38 -16.68
C THR A 61 -5.97 -3.76 -16.80
N GLU A 62 -6.59 -4.79 -16.23
CA GLU A 62 -6.09 -6.17 -16.27
C GLU A 62 -4.60 -6.29 -15.88
N PRO A 63 -4.22 -5.89 -14.65
CA PRO A 63 -2.83 -5.86 -14.24
C PRO A 63 -2.16 -7.23 -14.36
N ALA A 64 -0.96 -7.27 -14.92
CA ALA A 64 -0.15 -8.46 -15.08
C ALA A 64 1.01 -8.45 -14.07
N ALA A 65 1.39 -9.62 -13.56
CA ALA A 65 2.40 -9.74 -12.50
C ALA A 65 3.80 -9.25 -12.93
N ASP A 66 4.13 -9.38 -14.21
CA ASP A 66 5.43 -9.07 -14.80
C ASP A 66 5.52 -7.66 -15.41
N GLU A 67 4.46 -6.85 -15.26
CA GLU A 67 4.42 -5.47 -15.72
C GLU A 67 4.66 -4.46 -14.60
N TRP A 68 5.09 -3.27 -14.99
CA TRP A 68 5.32 -2.14 -14.11
C TRP A 68 4.30 -1.05 -14.42
N TYR A 69 3.73 -0.46 -13.37
CA TYR A 69 2.71 0.59 -13.50
C TYR A 69 3.16 1.85 -12.76
N PRO A 70 2.79 3.06 -13.22
CA PRO A 70 3.14 4.28 -12.51
C PRO A 70 2.63 4.24 -11.07
N GLN A 71 3.51 4.47 -10.08
CA GLN A 71 3.13 4.41 -8.67
C GLN A 71 2.03 5.42 -8.36
N GLN A 72 2.02 6.58 -9.01
CA GLN A 72 0.98 7.58 -8.82
C GLN A 72 -0.41 7.07 -9.22
N ALA A 73 -0.52 6.31 -10.32
CA ALA A 73 -1.78 5.73 -10.75
C ALA A 73 -2.31 4.72 -9.72
N TRP A 74 -1.41 3.90 -9.16
CA TRP A 74 -1.74 3.01 -8.04
C TRP A 74 -2.19 3.78 -6.79
N LEU A 75 -1.49 4.85 -6.41
CA LEU A 75 -1.82 5.65 -5.23
C LEU A 75 -3.16 6.38 -5.36
N ASN A 76 -3.48 6.95 -6.53
CA ASN A 76 -4.77 7.56 -6.81
C ASN A 76 -5.93 6.55 -6.66
N ALA A 77 -5.73 5.34 -7.20
CA ALA A 77 -6.69 4.26 -7.04
C ALA A 77 -6.82 3.85 -5.56
N PHE A 78 -5.70 3.76 -4.84
CA PHE A 78 -5.68 3.38 -3.42
C PHE A 78 -6.34 4.44 -2.51
N GLU A 79 -6.24 5.73 -2.85
CA GLU A 79 -6.97 6.83 -2.20
C GLU A 79 -8.47 6.63 -2.36
N THR A 80 -8.93 6.41 -3.59
CA THR A 80 -10.34 6.17 -3.91
C THR A 80 -10.88 4.96 -3.12
N ILE A 81 -10.11 3.87 -3.08
CA ILE A 81 -10.48 2.68 -2.31
C ILE A 81 -10.53 2.99 -0.81
N ALA A 82 -9.55 3.73 -0.28
CA ALA A 82 -9.49 4.06 1.14
C ALA A 82 -10.65 4.97 1.59
N ASP A 83 -11.06 5.93 0.77
CA ASP A 83 -12.22 6.78 1.03
C ASP A 83 -13.54 5.99 1.07
N ASP A 84 -13.65 4.96 0.23
CA ASP A 84 -14.81 4.07 0.20
C ASP A 84 -14.80 3.03 1.33
N LEU A 85 -13.61 2.69 1.84
CA LEU A 85 -13.44 1.73 2.92
C LEU A 85 -13.67 2.37 4.29
N GLN A 86 -14.37 1.63 5.16
CA GLN A 86 -14.45 2.03 6.56
C GLN A 86 -13.07 1.89 7.22
N PRO A 87 -12.67 2.76 8.17
CA PRO A 87 -11.32 2.77 8.74
C PRO A 87 -10.85 1.40 9.28
N HIS A 88 -11.74 0.65 9.92
CA HIS A 88 -11.43 -0.67 10.47
C HIS A 88 -11.16 -1.75 9.40
N VAL A 89 -11.61 -1.53 8.15
CA VAL A 89 -11.31 -2.43 7.04
C VAL A 89 -9.89 -2.20 6.57
N LEU A 90 -9.43 -0.95 6.48
CA LEU A 90 -8.05 -0.61 6.14
C LEU A 90 -7.05 -1.19 7.16
N ASP A 91 -7.34 -1.05 8.45
CA ASP A 91 -6.51 -1.64 9.51
C ASP A 91 -6.35 -3.15 9.32
N ARG A 92 -7.47 -3.84 9.10
CA ARG A 92 -7.47 -5.29 8.91
C ARG A 92 -6.81 -5.73 7.62
N LEU A 93 -6.90 -4.91 6.57
CA LEU A 93 -6.22 -5.15 5.29
C LEU A 93 -4.70 -5.05 5.46
N GLY A 94 -4.23 -4.04 6.19
CA GLY A 94 -2.83 -3.93 6.59
C GLY A 94 -2.31 -5.13 7.37
N GLU A 95 -3.12 -5.66 8.30
CA GLU A 95 -2.79 -6.89 9.05
C GLU A 95 -2.69 -8.15 8.15
N GLN A 96 -3.43 -8.19 7.03
CA GLN A 96 -3.43 -9.36 6.14
C GLN A 96 -2.26 -9.39 5.16
N ILE A 97 -1.74 -8.23 4.74
CA ILE A 97 -0.68 -8.14 3.71
C ILE A 97 0.52 -9.04 4.04
N PRO A 98 1.07 -9.06 5.27
CA PRO A 98 2.21 -9.93 5.60
C PRO A 98 1.94 -11.43 5.43
N HIS A 99 0.68 -11.87 5.40
CA HIS A 99 0.30 -13.28 5.25
C HIS A 99 0.05 -13.71 3.80
N VAL A 100 -0.05 -12.76 2.86
CA VAL A 100 -0.33 -13.03 1.44
C VAL A 100 0.78 -12.60 0.51
N ALA A 101 1.70 -11.76 0.99
CA ALA A 101 2.90 -11.42 0.24
C ALA A 101 3.86 -12.60 0.19
N ASP A 102 4.44 -12.81 -0.99
CA ASP A 102 5.56 -13.73 -1.19
C ASP A 102 6.82 -13.06 -0.66
N TRP A 103 7.07 -13.23 0.65
CA TRP A 103 8.29 -12.75 1.25
C TRP A 103 9.46 -13.65 0.85
N PRO A 104 10.65 -13.11 0.57
CA PRO A 104 11.85 -13.93 0.63
C PRO A 104 11.91 -14.55 2.04
N ASP A 105 12.24 -15.83 2.16
CA ASP A 105 12.20 -16.58 3.43
C ASP A 105 13.54 -17.26 3.78
N ASP A 106 14.53 -17.15 2.90
CA ASP A 106 15.88 -17.69 3.04
C ASP A 106 16.79 -16.82 3.94
N PHE A 107 16.34 -16.49 5.15
CA PHE A 107 17.16 -15.77 6.13
C PHE A 107 16.87 -16.12 7.59
N ASP A 108 17.95 -16.24 8.36
CA ASP A 108 17.90 -16.69 9.76
C ASP A 108 17.67 -15.54 10.77
N THR A 109 17.73 -14.28 10.33
CA THR A 109 17.70 -13.13 11.24
C THR A 109 16.90 -11.97 10.66
N VAL A 110 16.28 -11.18 11.56
CA VAL A 110 15.53 -9.97 11.18
C VAL A 110 16.37 -8.99 10.36
N PRO A 111 17.65 -8.67 10.71
CA PRO A 111 18.46 -7.79 9.87
C PRO A 111 18.69 -8.32 8.45
N ALA A 112 18.90 -9.63 8.30
CA ALA A 112 19.06 -10.26 6.97
C ALA A 112 17.75 -10.19 6.17
N GLY A 113 16.61 -10.41 6.83
CA GLY A 113 15.29 -10.26 6.20
C GLY A 113 14.94 -8.82 5.83
N LEU A 114 15.45 -7.82 6.55
CA LEU A 114 15.26 -6.41 6.16
C LEU A 114 16.15 -6.02 4.97
N GLN A 115 17.31 -6.65 4.80
CA GLN A 115 18.17 -6.42 3.64
C GLN A 115 17.59 -7.05 2.37
N SER A 116 16.94 -8.21 2.48
CA SER A 116 16.33 -8.87 1.32
C SER A 116 15.11 -8.14 0.74
N ILE A 117 14.52 -7.20 1.47
CA ILE A 117 13.45 -6.33 0.94
C ILE A 117 13.94 -5.49 -0.26
N ASP A 118 15.24 -5.20 -0.34
CA ASP A 118 15.84 -4.49 -1.48
C ASP A 118 15.89 -5.38 -2.75
N GLU A 119 15.77 -6.70 -2.59
CA GLU A 119 15.86 -7.71 -3.66
C GLU A 119 14.51 -8.36 -3.99
N ALA A 120 13.44 -8.02 -3.25
CA ALA A 120 12.10 -8.61 -3.34
C ALA A 120 11.19 -7.93 -4.37
#